data_AF-A0A957S0A4-F1
#
_entry.id   AF-A0A957S0A4-F1
#
_cell.length_a   1.000
_cell.length_b   1.000
_cell.length_c   1.000
_cell.angle_alpha   90.00
_cell.angle_beta   90.00
_cell.angle_gamma   90.00
#
_symmetry.space_group_name_H-M   'P 1'
#
loop_
_entity.id
_entity.type
_entity.pdbx_description
1 polymer ?
#
loop_
_entity_poly.entity_id
_entity_poly.type
_entity_poly.pdbx_seq_one_letter_code
_entity_poly.pdbx_strand_id
1 'polypeptide(L)'
;MTGAPRDASHPDQTTRPVDAPTTCGLYIHIPFCQRKCPYCDFNTYAGLESLHEQTVAALCTEMAQRRAQVAGRTVETIFIGGGTPTVLTHAQL
;
A
#
# COMPACT_ATOMS: atom_id res chain seq x y z
N MET A 1 33.89 22.41 -7.12
CA MET A 1 32.44 22.15 -7.17
C MET A 1 32.25 20.64 -7.32
N THR A 2 32.54 19.91 -6.25
CA THR A 2 32.65 18.45 -6.22
C THR A 2 31.49 17.92 -5.38
N GLY A 3 30.68 17.04 -5.96
CA GLY A 3 29.49 16.49 -5.31
C GLY A 3 29.84 15.73 -4.05
N ALA A 4 29.10 16.00 -2.97
CA ALA A 4 29.13 15.17 -1.78
C ALA A 4 28.39 13.84 -2.09
N PRO A 5 28.95 12.67 -1.73
CA PRO A 5 28.29 11.39 -1.92
C PRO A 5 27.05 11.34 -1.01
N ARG A 6 25.90 10.96 -1.57
CA ARG A 6 24.69 10.65 -0.81
C ARG A 6 24.96 9.37 -0.03
N ASP A 7 25.34 9.55 1.22
CA ASP A 7 25.52 8.48 2.20
C ASP A 7 24.24 7.62 2.26
N ALA A 8 24.40 6.36 1.85
CA ALA A 8 23.36 5.33 1.81
C ALA A 8 23.15 4.71 3.19
N SER A 9 23.01 5.55 4.22
CA SER A 9 22.86 5.15 5.62
C SER A 9 21.46 5.47 6.13
N HIS A 10 20.43 5.08 5.38
CA HIS A 10 19.13 4.83 6.01
C HIS A 10 19.11 3.37 6.46
N PRO A 11 19.06 3.10 7.77
CA PRO A 11 19.12 1.73 8.28
C PRO A 11 17.96 0.93 7.71
N ASP A 12 18.32 -0.15 7.01
CA ASP A 12 17.42 -1.20 6.54
C ASP A 12 16.62 -1.76 7.72
N GLN A 13 15.33 -1.42 7.77
CA GLN A 13 14.41 -1.83 8.84
C GLN A 13 13.98 -3.31 8.71
N THR A 14 14.63 -4.10 7.84
CA THR A 14 14.16 -5.44 7.47
C THR A 14 14.59 -6.57 8.42
N THR A 15 15.44 -6.33 9.43
CA THR A 15 15.88 -7.42 10.32
C THR A 15 15.58 -7.14 11.79
N ARG A 16 14.32 -7.39 12.19
CA ARG A 16 14.03 -7.73 13.58
C ARG A 16 13.51 -9.17 13.63
N PRO A 17 14.20 -10.09 14.33
CA PRO A 17 13.64 -11.39 14.63
C PRO A 17 12.54 -11.15 15.67
N VAL A 18 11.30 -11.35 15.26
CA VAL A 18 10.14 -11.34 16.15
C VAL A 18 9.56 -12.73 16.02
N ASP A 19 9.31 -13.39 17.15
CA ASP A 19 8.44 -14.57 17.24
C ASP A 19 7.08 -14.17 16.65
N ALA A 20 6.96 -14.27 15.32
CA ALA A 20 5.90 -13.61 14.60
C ALA A 20 4.61 -14.35 14.90
N PRO A 21 3.55 -13.64 15.33
CA PRO A 21 2.26 -14.29 15.45
C PRO A 21 1.92 -14.96 14.12
N THR A 22 1.38 -16.18 14.21
CA THR A 22 0.84 -16.93 13.07
C THR A 22 -0.25 -16.15 12.34
N THR A 23 -0.70 -15.01 12.88
CA THR A 23 -1.73 -14.17 12.30
C THR A 23 -1.19 -12.79 11.90
N CYS A 24 -1.86 -12.18 10.93
CA CYS A 24 -1.52 -10.85 10.45
C CYS A 24 -2.76 -10.05 10.01
N GLY A 25 -2.62 -8.73 10.05
CA GLY A 25 -3.54 -7.80 9.39
C GLY A 25 -2.99 -7.40 8.02
N LEU A 26 -3.87 -7.25 7.03
CA LEU A 26 -3.56 -6.72 5.71
C LEU A 26 -4.21 -5.35 5.55
N TYR A 27 -3.41 -4.33 5.25
CA TYR A 27 -3.92 -3.00 4.89
C TYR A 27 -3.73 -2.78 3.39
N ILE A 28 -4.81 -2.47 2.68
CA ILE A 28 -4.82 -2.14 1.26
C ILE A 28 -5.11 -0.65 1.12
N HIS A 29 -4.14 0.08 0.59
CA HIS A 29 -4.24 1.52 0.38
C HIS A 29 -4.82 1.83 -1.01
N ILE A 30 -5.98 2.49 -1.06
CA ILE A 30 -6.62 2.99 -2.27
C ILE A 30 -6.45 4.53 -2.31
N PRO A 31 -5.57 5.08 -3.14
CA PRO A 31 -5.19 6.49 -3.08
C PRO A 31 -6.15 7.41 -3.86
N PHE A 32 -7.38 7.00 -4.12
CA PHE A 32 -8.30 7.72 -5.01
C PHE A 32 -9.43 8.40 -4.26
N CYS A 33 -9.73 9.63 -4.64
CA CYS A 33 -10.86 10.41 -4.15
C CYS A 33 -11.60 11.04 -5.35
N GLN A 34 -12.92 11.17 -5.28
CA GLN A 34 -13.66 11.93 -6.30
C GLN A 34 -13.26 13.41 -6.29
N ARG A 35 -13.00 13.96 -5.10
CA ARG A 35 -12.44 15.30 -4.89
C ARG A 35 -11.49 15.27 -3.70
N LYS A 36 -10.37 16.00 -3.79
CA LYS A 36 -9.42 16.13 -2.67
C LYS A 36 -9.86 17.28 -1.76
N CYS A 37 -10.12 16.99 -0.48
CA CYS A 37 -10.49 18.02 0.48
C CYS A 37 -9.28 18.92 0.80
N PRO A 38 -9.49 20.23 1.04
CA PRO A 38 -8.39 21.16 1.34
C PRO A 38 -7.60 20.81 2.62
N TYR A 39 -8.22 20.08 3.54
CA TYR A 39 -7.63 19.64 4.81
C TYR A 39 -7.10 18.19 4.76
N CYS A 40 -7.20 17.51 3.62
CA CYS A 40 -6.81 16.10 3.52
C CYS A 40 -5.28 15.96 3.49
N ASP A 41 -4.73 15.34 4.53
CA ASP A 41 -3.30 15.02 4.67
C ASP A 41 -2.95 13.59 4.21
N PHE A 42 -3.96 12.75 3.94
CA PHE A 42 -3.75 11.42 3.37
C PHE A 42 -3.12 11.49 1.98
N ASN A 43 -2.28 10.51 1.67
CA ASN A 43 -1.65 10.35 0.36
C ASN A 43 -2.67 9.93 -0.72
N THR A 44 -3.44 10.91 -1.20
CA THR A 44 -4.59 10.69 -2.07
C THR A 44 -4.62 11.68 -3.21
N TYR A 45 -5.30 11.27 -4.29
CA TYR A 45 -5.37 11.98 -5.56
C TYR A 45 -6.81 12.00 -6.07
N ALA A 46 -7.18 13.06 -6.76
CA ALA A 46 -8.46 13.20 -7.46
C ALA A 46 -8.23 13.39 -8.96
N GLY A 47 -9.20 13.01 -9.79
CA GLY A 47 -9.10 13.12 -11.25
C GLY A 47 -8.21 12.07 -11.91
N LEU A 48 -7.97 10.93 -11.24
CA LEU A 48 -7.15 9.81 -11.74
C LEU A 48 -7.98 8.54 -11.97
N GLU A 49 -9.25 8.69 -12.33
CA GLU A 49 -10.19 7.58 -12.52
C GLU A 49 -9.72 6.58 -13.59
N SER A 50 -9.02 7.06 -14.61
CA SER A 50 -8.42 6.24 -15.67
C SER A 50 -7.33 5.28 -15.17
N LEU A 51 -6.78 5.51 -13.98
CA LEU A 51 -5.76 4.67 -13.37
C LEU A 51 -6.33 3.60 -12.42
N HIS A 52 -7.63 3.64 -12.10
CA HIS A 52 -8.23 2.71 -11.13
C HIS A 52 -7.94 1.24 -11.46
N GLU A 53 -8.21 0.82 -12.71
CA GLU A 53 -8.00 -0.56 -13.15
C GLU A 53 -6.52 -0.97 -13.11
N GLN A 54 -5.63 -0.09 -13.60
CA GLN A 54 -4.19 -0.34 -13.58
C GLN A 54 -3.64 -0.45 -12.16
N THR A 55 -4.11 0.38 -11.24
CA THR A 55 -3.70 0.32 -9.83
C THR A 55 -4.21 -0.94 -9.13
N VAL A 56 -5.44 -1.38 -9.38
CA VAL A 56 -5.95 -2.64 -8.83
C VAL A 56 -5.13 -3.83 -9.35
N ALA A 57 -4.84 -3.88 -10.65
CA ALA A 57 -3.98 -4.92 -11.23
C ALA A 57 -2.56 -4.91 -10.63
N ALA A 58 -1.99 -3.72 -10.42
CA ALA A 58 -0.68 -3.57 -9.78
C ALA A 58 -0.70 -4.05 -8.32
N LEU A 59 -1.74 -3.73 -7.54
CA LEU A 59 -1.91 -4.20 -6.16
C LEU A 59 -2.01 -5.74 -6.11
N CYS A 60 -2.78 -6.37 -6.99
CA CYS A 60 -2.85 -7.82 -7.08
C CYS A 60 -1.48 -8.45 -7.40
N THR A 61 -0.73 -7.82 -8.32
CA THR A 61 0.62 -8.26 -8.68
C THR A 61 1.58 -8.14 -7.49
N GLU A 62 1.54 -7.03 -6.77
CA GLU A 62 2.35 -6.81 -5.57
C GLU A 62 2.02 -7.84 -4.47
N MET A 63 0.74 -8.12 -4.23
CA MET A 63 0.31 -9.14 -3.28
C MET A 63 0.87 -10.52 -3.64
N ALA A 64 0.85 -10.88 -4.93
CA ALA A 64 1.45 -12.13 -5.41
C ALA A 64 2.97 -12.17 -5.18
N GLN A 65 3.67 -11.07 -5.44
CA GLN A 65 5.12 -10.95 -5.25
C GLN A 65 5.52 -11.04 -3.77
N ARG A 66 4.69 -10.52 -2.86
CA ARG A 66 4.95 -10.51 -1.41
C ARG A 66 4.53 -11.79 -0.69
N ARG A 67 3.86 -12.73 -1.37
CA ARG A 67 3.35 -13.98 -0.77
C ARG A 67 4.39 -14.73 0.06
N ALA A 68 5.64 -14.81 -0.42
CA ALA A 68 6.73 -15.51 0.28
C ALA A 68 7.10 -14.84 1.62
N GLN A 69 6.97 -13.51 1.73
CA GLN A 69 7.33 -12.74 2.93
C GLN A 69 6.33 -12.94 4.07
N VAL A 70 5.10 -13.38 3.74
CA VAL A 70 4.03 -13.64 4.69
C VAL A 70 3.70 -15.13 4.80
N ALA A 71 4.55 -16.00 4.24
CA ALA A 71 4.36 -17.44 4.30
C ALA A 71 4.30 -17.93 5.76
N GLY A 72 3.37 -18.83 6.04
CA GLY A 72 3.13 -19.32 7.40
C GLY A 72 2.29 -18.40 8.29
N ARG A 73 1.81 -17.26 7.77
CA ARG A 73 0.88 -16.36 8.46
C ARG A 73 -0.52 -16.43 7.85
N THR A 74 -1.54 -16.37 8.70
CA THR A 74 -2.96 -16.28 8.37
C THR A 74 -3.40 -14.83 8.43
N VAL A 75 -3.98 -14.31 7.35
CA VAL A 75 -4.60 -12.97 7.36
C VAL A 75 -5.94 -13.06 8.09
N GLU A 76 -6.06 -12.44 9.26
CA GLU A 76 -7.31 -12.44 10.04
C GLU A 76 -8.17 -11.21 9.79
N THR A 77 -7.55 -10.10 9.39
CA THR A 77 -8.25 -8.84 9.19
C THR A 77 -7.72 -8.13 7.97
N ILE A 78 -8.64 -7.63 7.14
CA ILE A 78 -8.35 -6.83 5.96
C ILE A 78 -8.94 -5.44 6.19
N PHE A 79 -8.07 -4.44 6.12
CA PHE A 79 -8.43 -3.03 6.19
C PHE A 79 -8.24 -2.40 4.81
N ILE A 80 -9.29 -1.79 4.28
CA ILE A 80 -9.23 -1.07 3.00
C ILE A 80 -9.45 0.41 3.31
N GLY A 81 -8.50 1.27 2.94
CA GLY A 81 -8.56 2.69 3.29
C GLY A 81 -7.63 3.55 2.44
N GLY A 82 -7.43 4.80 2.87
CA GLY A 82 -6.64 5.79 2.13
C GLY A 82 -7.50 6.97 1.71
N GLY A 83 -7.84 7.02 0.42
CA GLY A 83 -8.83 7.94 -0.12
C GLY A 83 -10.24 7.49 0.21
N THR A 84 -11.05 7.35 -0.82
CA THR A 84 -12.43 6.87 -0.73
C THR A 84 -12.52 5.55 -1.47
N PRO A 85 -12.25 4.39 -0.84
CA PRO A 85 -12.26 3.09 -1.53
C PRO A 85 -13.53 2.81 -2.32
N THR A 86 -14.65 3.39 -1.91
CA THR A 86 -15.96 3.31 -2.58
C THR A 86 -16.04 4.03 -3.93
N VAL A 87 -15.00 4.73 -4.37
CA VAL A 87 -14.89 5.22 -5.77
C VAL A 87 -14.54 4.10 -6.76
N LEU A 88 -14.04 2.98 -6.26
CA LEU A 88 -13.88 1.77 -7.06
C LEU A 88 -15.23 1.08 -7.24
N THR A 89 -15.39 0.40 -8.38
CA THR A 89 -16.56 -0.45 -8.63
C THR A 89 -16.53 -1.71 -7.78
N HIS A 90 -17.68 -2.39 -7.63
CA HIS A 90 -17.73 -3.66 -6.92
C HIS A 90 -16.81 -4.74 -7.51
N ALA A 91 -16.62 -4.74 -8.84
CA ALA A 91 -15.72 -5.69 -9.50
C ALA A 91 -14.23 -5.41 -9.26
N GLN A 92 -13.89 -4.21 -8.75
CA GLN A 92 -12.53 -3.78 -8.45
C GLN A 92 -12.15 -3.97 -6.97
N LEU A 93 -13.08 -4.41 -6.13
CA LEU A 93 -12.89 -4.73 -4.71
C LEU A 93 -12.93 -6.24 -4.49
#